data_AF-A0A0P7GN24-F1
#
_entry.id   AF-A0A0P7GN24-F1
#
_cell.length_a   1.000
_cell.length_b   1.000
_cell.length_c   1.000
_cell.angle_alpha   90.00
_cell.angle_beta   90.00
_cell.angle_gamma   90.00
#
_symmetry.space_group_name_H-M   'P 1'
#
loop_
_entity.id
_entity.type
_entity.pdbx_description
1 polymer ?
#
loop_
_entity_poly.entity_id
_entity_poly.type
_entity_poly.pdbx_seq_one_letter_code
_entity_poly.pdbx_strand_id
1 'polypeptide(L)'
;MPDWIERGEPVAVETVLRDWIEREARKDAYPDADPTDWERERLLRELTDTYEEPAEPVVDDRLHWRAVELTGDELGGLGTFPEPAWDHLSGDGTVAGAVERLDDPSVVDDFPDAAAKITWFAAHNDEEFGAAVAWQRDGEWPPRLLDGNHRACGLHRAAERGETVSLTVHLGVESRS
;
A
#
# COMPACT_ATOMS: atom_id res chain seq x y z
N MET A 1 -5.48 -3.86 -19.71
CA MET A 1 -5.00 -4.21 -18.36
C MET A 1 -3.57 -3.72 -18.31
N PRO A 2 -3.18 -2.87 -17.34
CA PRO A 2 -1.78 -2.50 -17.19
C PRO A 2 -0.90 -3.74 -17.04
N ASP A 3 0.32 -3.68 -17.56
CA ASP A 3 1.28 -4.79 -17.60
C ASP A 3 2.04 -4.99 -16.27
N TRP A 4 1.52 -4.43 -15.17
CA TRP A 4 2.17 -4.40 -13.85
C TRP A 4 2.68 -5.77 -13.40
N ILE A 5 1.85 -6.80 -13.60
CA ILE A 5 2.16 -8.18 -13.22
C ILE A 5 3.27 -8.76 -14.10
N GLU A 6 3.27 -8.43 -15.40
CA GLU A 6 4.21 -8.97 -16.38
C GLU A 6 5.61 -8.37 -16.24
N ARG A 7 5.70 -7.09 -15.84
CA ARG A 7 6.97 -6.38 -15.61
C ARG A 7 7.56 -6.59 -14.20
N GLY A 8 6.77 -7.10 -13.26
CA GLY A 8 7.19 -7.30 -11.87
C GLY A 8 8.16 -8.47 -11.69
N GLU A 9 9.10 -8.32 -10.76
CA GLU A 9 10.01 -9.40 -10.39
C GLU A 9 9.36 -10.33 -9.36
N PRO A 10 9.48 -11.67 -9.48
CA PRO A 10 8.96 -12.58 -8.46
C PRO A 10 9.62 -12.33 -7.10
N VAL A 11 8.81 -12.25 -6.04
CA VAL A 11 9.25 -12.09 -4.65
C VAL A 11 8.63 -13.17 -3.76
N ALA A 12 9.37 -13.64 -2.77
CA ALA A 12 8.85 -14.60 -1.79
C ALA A 12 7.89 -13.90 -0.82
N VAL A 13 6.80 -14.56 -0.43
CA VAL A 13 5.84 -13.98 0.53
C VAL A 13 6.51 -13.64 1.87
N GLU A 14 7.50 -14.42 2.29
CA GLU A 14 8.26 -14.14 3.51
C GLU A 14 9.05 -12.82 3.42
N THR A 15 9.54 -12.44 2.24
CA THR A 15 10.17 -11.13 2.02
C THR A 15 9.13 -10.02 2.17
N VAL A 16 7.95 -10.17 1.56
CA VAL A 16 6.86 -9.20 1.67
C VAL A 16 6.46 -8.96 3.13
N LEU A 17 6.29 -10.04 3.91
CA LEU A 17 5.90 -9.97 5.31
C LEU A 17 7.01 -9.36 6.20
N ARG A 18 8.29 -9.69 5.94
CA ARG A 18 9.43 -9.11 6.68
C ARG A 18 9.53 -7.62 6.45
N ASP A 19 9.52 -7.18 5.20
CA ASP A 19 9.61 -5.76 4.85
C ASP A 19 8.44 -4.96 5.44
N TRP A 20 7.25 -5.57 5.51
CA TRP A 20 6.09 -4.98 6.18
C TRP A 20 6.36 -4.80 7.69
N ILE A 21 6.79 -5.85 8.38
CA ILE A 21 7.11 -5.79 9.82
C ILE A 21 8.20 -4.77 10.13
N GLU A 22 9.29 -4.76 9.37
CA GLU A 22 10.39 -3.81 9.58
C GLU A 22 9.92 -2.36 9.47
N ARG A 23 8.93 -2.09 8.63
CA ARG A 23 8.32 -0.75 8.50
C ARG A 23 7.41 -0.44 9.69
N GLU A 24 6.58 -1.39 10.13
CA GLU A 24 5.72 -1.18 11.30
C GLU A 24 6.52 -0.97 12.58
N ALA A 25 7.59 -1.74 12.77
CA ALA A 25 8.50 -1.65 13.90
C ALA A 25 9.19 -0.28 14.03
N ARG A 26 9.31 0.49 12.93
CA ARG A 26 9.90 1.85 12.94
C ARG A 26 8.92 2.93 13.42
N LYS A 27 7.63 2.62 13.56
CA LYS A 27 6.65 3.59 14.04
C LYS A 27 6.70 3.67 15.57
N ASP A 28 6.71 4.87 16.11
CA ASP A 28 6.77 5.11 17.58
C ASP A 28 5.63 4.43 18.37
N ALA A 29 4.51 4.13 17.72
CA ALA A 29 3.35 3.49 18.33
C ALA A 29 3.52 1.99 18.58
N TYR A 30 4.52 1.36 17.96
CA TYR A 30 4.64 -0.08 17.88
C TYR A 30 5.96 -0.59 18.45
N PRO A 31 5.99 -1.84 18.96
CA PRO A 31 7.21 -2.44 19.45
C PRO A 31 8.21 -2.69 18.31
N ASP A 32 9.48 -2.46 18.62
CA ASP A 32 10.60 -2.82 17.76
C ASP A 32 10.66 -4.35 17.56
N ALA A 33 11.05 -4.78 16.36
CA ALA A 33 11.10 -6.18 15.96
C ALA A 33 12.17 -6.42 14.88
N ASP A 34 12.84 -7.57 14.97
CA ASP A 34 13.75 -8.10 13.95
C ASP A 34 13.17 -9.40 13.38
N PRO A 35 12.60 -9.38 12.16
CA PRO A 35 11.90 -10.52 11.58
C PRO A 35 12.79 -11.45 10.74
N THR A 36 14.11 -11.22 10.72
CA THR A 36 15.06 -11.91 9.81
C THR A 36 14.91 -13.43 9.82
N ASP A 37 14.86 -14.03 11.01
CA ASP A 37 14.83 -15.49 11.20
C ASP A 37 13.43 -16.06 11.48
N TRP A 38 12.38 -15.27 11.24
CA TRP A 38 11.02 -15.70 11.58
C TRP A 38 10.42 -16.51 10.44
N GLU A 39 9.71 -17.57 10.83
CA GLU A 39 8.90 -18.40 9.94
C GLU A 39 7.60 -17.67 9.54
N ARG A 40 7.02 -18.05 8.39
CA ARG A 40 5.82 -17.44 7.82
C ARG A 40 4.66 -17.27 8.82
N GLU A 41 4.35 -18.30 9.59
CA GLU A 41 3.25 -18.25 10.58
C GLU A 41 3.49 -17.22 11.68
N ARG A 42 4.74 -17.02 12.10
CA ARG A 42 5.11 -16.00 13.09
C ARG A 42 5.02 -14.61 12.47
N LEU A 43 5.52 -14.44 11.25
CA LEU A 43 5.45 -13.16 10.53
C LEU A 43 3.99 -12.70 10.38
N LEU A 44 3.10 -13.59 9.93
CA LEU A 44 1.68 -13.29 9.80
C LEU A 44 1.07 -12.87 11.14
N ARG A 45 1.34 -13.65 12.20
CA ARG A 45 0.81 -13.37 13.53
C ARG A 45 1.28 -12.03 14.06
N GLU A 46 2.54 -11.65 13.83
CA GLU A 46 3.02 -10.34 14.27
C GLU A 46 2.25 -9.21 13.59
N LEU A 47 2.04 -9.30 12.27
CA LEU A 47 1.27 -8.31 11.52
C LEU A 47 -0.17 -8.22 12.02
N THR A 48 -0.85 -9.35 12.20
CA THR A 48 -2.28 -9.36 12.59
C THR A 48 -2.50 -9.04 14.06
N ASP A 49 -1.69 -9.60 14.97
CA ASP A 49 -1.95 -9.57 16.41
C ASP A 49 -1.22 -8.42 17.13
N THR A 50 -0.05 -8.01 16.63
CA THR A 50 0.75 -6.91 17.24
C THR A 50 0.50 -5.59 16.54
N TYR A 51 0.58 -5.58 15.21
CA TYR A 51 0.46 -4.34 14.42
C TYR A 51 -0.98 -4.06 13.96
N GLU A 52 -1.88 -5.04 14.09
CA GLU A 52 -3.29 -4.96 13.68
C GLU A 52 -3.48 -4.69 12.17
N GLU A 53 -2.52 -5.17 11.37
CA GLU A 53 -2.50 -5.01 9.92
C GLU A 53 -3.34 -6.09 9.22
N PRO A 54 -4.00 -5.78 8.08
CA PRO A 54 -4.90 -6.70 7.36
C PRO A 54 -4.13 -7.71 6.49
N ALA A 55 -3.20 -8.45 7.11
CA ALA A 55 -2.27 -9.33 6.43
C ALA A 55 -2.83 -10.73 6.13
N GLU A 56 -4.02 -11.10 6.61
CA GLU A 56 -4.60 -12.44 6.41
C GLU A 56 -4.69 -12.87 4.93
N PRO A 57 -5.04 -12.00 3.96
CA PRO A 57 -5.06 -12.38 2.56
C PRO A 57 -3.67 -12.77 2.03
N VAL A 58 -2.57 -12.28 2.64
CA VAL A 58 -1.23 -12.33 2.05
C VAL A 58 -0.64 -13.73 1.97
N VAL A 59 -1.05 -14.62 2.86
CA VAL A 59 -0.49 -15.98 2.98
C VAL A 59 -1.27 -17.05 2.24
N ASP A 60 -2.27 -16.68 1.43
CA ASP A 60 -2.95 -17.67 0.57
C ASP A 60 -1.96 -18.21 -0.47
N ASP A 61 -1.72 -19.52 -0.46
CA ASP A 61 -0.78 -20.19 -1.35
C ASP A 61 -1.15 -20.06 -2.85
N ARG A 62 -2.35 -19.55 -3.17
CA ARG A 62 -2.78 -19.22 -4.53
C ARG A 62 -2.26 -17.86 -5.01
N LEU A 63 -1.63 -17.08 -4.14
CA LEU A 63 -1.04 -15.80 -4.49
C LEU A 63 0.35 -15.95 -5.08
N HIS A 64 0.54 -15.30 -6.23
CA HIS A 64 1.86 -15.08 -6.80
C HIS A 64 2.27 -13.65 -6.53
N TRP A 65 3.36 -13.49 -5.79
CA TRP A 65 3.87 -12.19 -5.39
C TRP A 65 4.89 -11.66 -6.38
N ARG A 66 4.73 -10.37 -6.73
CA ARG A 66 5.64 -9.61 -7.57
C ARG A 66 6.04 -8.31 -6.87
N ALA A 67 7.31 -7.94 -6.95
CA ALA A 67 7.74 -6.57 -6.69
C ALA A 67 7.62 -5.77 -7.99
N VAL A 68 6.78 -4.73 -7.97
CA VAL A 68 6.51 -3.89 -9.15
C VAL A 68 6.80 -2.45 -8.79
N GLU A 69 7.61 -1.76 -9.59
CA GLU A 69 7.75 -0.32 -9.49
C GLU A 69 6.60 0.35 -10.25
N LEU A 70 5.81 1.18 -9.56
CA LEU A 70 4.70 1.95 -10.14
C LEU A 70 5.06 3.44 -10.16
N THR A 71 4.74 4.13 -11.25
CA THR A 71 4.86 5.59 -11.32
C THR A 71 3.73 6.27 -10.52
N GLY A 72 3.88 7.55 -10.22
CA GLY A 72 2.82 8.34 -9.57
C GLY A 72 1.45 8.26 -10.26
N ASP A 73 1.40 8.24 -11.59
CA ASP A 73 0.14 8.09 -12.35
C ASP A 73 -0.47 6.69 -12.15
N GLU A 74 0.36 5.65 -12.15
CA GLU A 74 -0.09 4.27 -11.96
C GLU A 74 -0.56 4.01 -10.53
N LEU A 75 0.09 4.65 -9.55
CA LEU A 75 -0.35 4.61 -8.15
C LEU A 75 -1.77 5.14 -7.99
N GLY A 76 -2.15 6.17 -8.75
CA GLY A 76 -3.52 6.70 -8.78
C GLY A 76 -4.57 5.65 -9.18
N GLY A 77 -4.17 4.66 -9.99
CA GLY A 77 -5.03 3.57 -10.44
C GLY A 77 -5.21 2.42 -9.44
N LEU A 78 -4.50 2.41 -8.31
CA LEU A 78 -4.70 1.41 -7.26
C LEU A 78 -6.00 1.65 -6.50
N GLY A 79 -6.62 0.56 -6.04
CA GLY A 79 -7.72 0.62 -5.10
C GLY A 79 -7.22 0.90 -3.68
N THR A 80 -7.93 1.72 -2.91
CA THR A 80 -7.61 1.91 -1.49
C THR A 80 -8.11 0.74 -0.66
N PHE A 81 -7.40 0.40 0.43
CA PHE A 81 -7.94 -0.56 1.40
C PHE A 81 -9.23 -0.02 2.04
N PRO A 82 -10.33 -0.78 2.11
CA PRO A 82 -11.58 -0.32 2.69
C PRO A 82 -11.49 -0.30 4.22
N GLU A 83 -11.21 0.87 4.78
CA GLU A 83 -11.49 1.20 6.17
C GLU A 83 -12.55 2.31 6.21
N PRO A 84 -13.27 2.50 7.34
CA PRO A 84 -14.35 3.49 7.41
C PRO A 84 -13.93 4.91 6.95
N ALA A 85 -12.67 5.31 7.16
CA ALA A 85 -12.16 6.57 6.66
C ALA A 85 -11.92 6.56 5.14
N TRP A 86 -11.36 5.48 4.59
CA TRP A 86 -11.03 5.37 3.17
C TRP A 86 -12.25 5.19 2.28
N ASP A 87 -13.31 4.53 2.76
CA ASP A 87 -14.60 4.46 2.05
C ASP A 87 -15.23 5.85 1.86
N HIS A 88 -14.93 6.78 2.77
CA HIS A 88 -15.39 8.17 2.69
C HIS A 88 -14.44 9.08 1.91
N LEU A 89 -13.13 8.80 1.95
CA LEU A 89 -12.11 9.55 1.22
C LEU A 89 -12.06 9.16 -0.25
N SER A 90 -12.33 7.91 -0.61
CA SER A 90 -12.22 7.42 -1.97
C SER A 90 -13.59 7.21 -2.61
N GLY A 91 -14.12 8.25 -3.25
CA GLY A 91 -15.48 8.25 -3.82
C GLY A 91 -15.70 7.19 -4.90
N ASP A 92 -14.64 6.77 -5.60
CA ASP A 92 -14.64 5.72 -6.62
C ASP A 92 -13.83 4.47 -6.21
N GLY A 93 -13.30 4.46 -4.98
CA GLY A 93 -12.47 3.37 -4.43
C GLY A 93 -11.01 3.39 -4.87
N THR A 94 -10.54 4.42 -5.61
CA THR A 94 -9.14 4.56 -6.05
C THR A 94 -8.31 5.55 -5.24
N VAL A 95 -6.99 5.45 -5.37
CA VAL A 95 -6.01 6.41 -4.83
C VAL A 95 -6.22 7.80 -5.46
N ALA A 96 -6.41 7.88 -6.78
CA ALA A 96 -6.66 9.15 -7.47
C ALA A 96 -7.94 9.83 -6.95
N GLY A 97 -9.04 9.07 -6.85
CA GLY A 97 -10.29 9.58 -6.30
C GLY A 97 -10.15 10.04 -4.85
N ALA A 98 -9.28 9.40 -4.06
CA ALA A 98 -8.98 9.85 -2.70
C ALA A 98 -8.21 11.18 -2.66
N VAL A 99 -7.25 11.35 -3.55
CA VAL A 99 -6.48 12.61 -3.66
C VAL A 99 -7.37 13.76 -4.15
N GLU A 100 -8.20 13.53 -5.18
CA GLU A 100 -9.15 14.52 -5.70
C GLU A 100 -10.12 14.98 -4.60
N ARG A 101 -10.66 14.05 -3.81
CA ARG A 101 -11.62 14.38 -2.75
C ARG A 101 -11.01 15.23 -1.64
N LEU A 102 -9.71 15.10 -1.38
CA LEU A 102 -8.97 15.93 -0.42
C LEU A 102 -8.68 17.34 -0.92
N ASP A 103 -9.04 17.69 -2.16
CA ASP A 103 -9.04 19.08 -2.62
C ASP A 103 -10.28 19.86 -2.16
N ASP A 104 -11.31 19.17 -1.64
CA ASP A 104 -12.43 19.80 -0.94
C ASP A 104 -12.03 20.10 0.53
N PRO A 105 -11.99 21.39 0.95
CA PRO A 105 -11.61 21.74 2.32
C PRO A 105 -12.51 21.12 3.39
N SER A 106 -13.79 20.87 3.09
CA SER A 106 -14.71 20.25 4.05
C SER A 106 -14.34 18.80 4.35
N VAL A 107 -13.79 18.08 3.36
CA VAL A 107 -13.30 16.71 3.53
C VAL A 107 -12.00 16.72 4.35
N VAL A 108 -11.13 17.70 4.12
CA VAL A 108 -9.90 17.87 4.92
C VAL A 108 -10.22 18.11 6.39
N ASP A 109 -11.25 18.93 6.67
CA ASP A 109 -11.70 19.20 8.05
C ASP A 109 -12.24 17.94 8.75
N ASP A 110 -12.89 17.04 8.00
CA ASP A 110 -13.40 15.76 8.50
C ASP A 110 -12.28 14.70 8.68
N PHE A 111 -11.19 14.78 7.89
CA PHE A 111 -10.07 13.83 7.89
C PHE A 111 -8.68 14.49 7.96
N PRO A 112 -8.40 15.30 9.01
CA PRO A 112 -7.20 16.13 9.07
C PRO A 112 -5.90 15.32 9.13
N ASP A 113 -5.91 14.17 9.82
CA ASP A 113 -4.73 13.30 9.95
C ASP A 113 -4.33 12.64 8.63
N ALA A 114 -5.31 12.21 7.83
CA ALA A 114 -5.07 11.63 6.52
C ALA A 114 -4.51 12.69 5.56
N ALA A 115 -5.13 13.88 5.54
CA ALA A 115 -4.68 15.01 4.74
C ALA A 115 -3.24 15.43 5.09
N ALA A 116 -2.91 15.49 6.39
CA ALA A 116 -1.58 15.81 6.88
C ALA A 116 -0.53 14.78 6.45
N LYS A 117 -0.82 13.48 6.61
CA LYS A 117 0.09 12.39 6.19
C LYS A 117 0.32 12.38 4.68
N ILE A 118 -0.74 12.55 3.89
CA ILE A 118 -0.64 12.59 2.42
C ILE A 118 0.18 13.80 1.97
N THR A 119 -0.05 14.96 2.58
CA THR A 119 0.73 16.17 2.32
C THR A 119 2.20 15.97 2.68
N TRP A 120 2.47 15.31 3.80
CA TRP A 120 3.82 14.98 4.23
C TRP A 120 4.53 14.06 3.22
N PHE A 121 3.91 12.96 2.81
CA PHE A 121 4.49 12.06 1.79
C PHE A 121 4.70 12.75 0.45
N ALA A 122 3.77 13.62 0.03
CA ALA A 122 3.94 14.40 -1.20
C ALA A 122 5.15 15.36 -1.14
N ALA A 123 5.47 15.89 0.05
CA ALA A 123 6.58 16.81 0.25
C ALA A 123 7.95 16.11 0.43
N HIS A 124 7.94 14.83 0.80
CA HIS A 124 9.14 14.00 1.02
C HIS A 124 9.19 12.87 -0.02
N ASN A 125 8.79 13.16 -1.26
CA ASN A 125 8.62 12.16 -2.30
C ASN A 125 9.94 11.55 -2.82
N ASP A 126 11.08 12.08 -2.37
CA ASP A 126 12.43 11.62 -2.64
C ASP A 126 12.99 10.68 -1.55
N GLU A 127 12.28 10.51 -0.42
CA GLU A 127 12.69 9.60 0.65
C GLU A 127 12.27 8.14 0.41
N GLU A 128 13.06 7.20 0.92
CA GLU A 128 12.77 5.77 0.84
C GLU A 128 11.85 5.33 1.99
N PHE A 129 10.58 5.05 1.67
CA PHE A 129 9.57 4.65 2.66
C PHE A 129 9.35 3.13 2.76
N GLY A 130 10.09 2.33 1.99
CA GLY A 130 9.83 0.90 1.81
C GLY A 130 8.64 0.62 0.86
N ALA A 131 8.43 -0.65 0.53
CA ALA A 131 7.37 -1.05 -0.40
C ALA A 131 5.97 -0.86 0.20
N ALA A 132 4.97 -0.59 -0.64
CA ALA A 132 3.56 -0.78 -0.32
C ALA A 132 3.13 -2.23 -0.60
N VAL A 133 2.03 -2.67 -0.02
CA VAL A 133 1.50 -4.02 -0.21
C VAL A 133 0.13 -3.91 -0.85
N ALA A 134 -0.07 -4.59 -1.96
CA ALA A 134 -1.34 -4.66 -2.67
C ALA A 134 -1.69 -6.10 -3.01
N TRP A 135 -2.99 -6.36 -3.12
CA TRP A 135 -3.53 -7.65 -3.48
C TRP A 135 -4.60 -7.50 -4.57
N GLN A 136 -4.58 -8.43 -5.51
CA GLN A 136 -5.56 -8.52 -6.59
C GLN A 136 -6.20 -9.91 -6.60
N ARG A 137 -7.53 -9.93 -6.41
CA ARG A 137 -8.35 -11.11 -6.63
C ARG A 137 -8.43 -11.43 -8.13
N ASP A 138 -8.54 -12.71 -8.48
CA ASP A 138 -8.67 -13.13 -9.88
C ASP A 138 -9.85 -12.45 -10.59
N GLY A 139 -9.56 -11.74 -11.67
CA GLY A 139 -10.54 -11.01 -12.48
C GLY A 139 -11.04 -9.69 -11.89
N GLU A 140 -10.58 -9.27 -10.71
CA GLU A 140 -10.91 -7.98 -10.13
C GLU A 140 -9.87 -6.92 -10.49
N TRP A 141 -10.33 -5.71 -10.82
CA TRP A 141 -9.49 -4.54 -11.08
C TRP A 141 -10.13 -3.31 -10.43
N PRO A 142 -9.35 -2.42 -9.79
CA PRO A 142 -7.89 -2.47 -9.61
C PRO A 142 -7.42 -3.39 -8.46
N PRO A 143 -6.12 -3.74 -8.39
CA PRO A 143 -5.51 -4.25 -7.18
C PRO A 143 -5.77 -3.30 -6.00
N ARG A 144 -6.05 -3.85 -4.83
CA ARG A 144 -6.32 -3.08 -3.62
C ARG A 144 -5.10 -3.06 -2.72
N LEU A 145 -4.73 -1.89 -2.23
CA LEU A 145 -3.74 -1.75 -1.18
C LEU A 145 -4.21 -2.50 0.07
N LEU A 146 -3.27 -3.11 0.78
CA LEU A 146 -3.40 -3.65 2.13
C LEU A 146 -2.60 -2.79 3.12
N ASP A 147 -1.50 -2.21 2.65
CA ASP A 147 -0.74 -1.18 3.33
C ASP A 147 -0.23 -0.15 2.31
N GLY A 148 -0.08 1.10 2.76
CA GLY A 148 0.51 2.16 1.97
C GLY A 148 -0.47 3.14 1.35
N ASN A 149 -1.75 3.15 1.72
CA ASN A 149 -2.75 4.12 1.22
C ASN A 149 -2.23 5.57 1.24
N HIS A 150 -1.75 6.05 2.40
CA HIS A 150 -1.22 7.42 2.52
C HIS A 150 0.01 7.68 1.65
N ARG A 151 0.90 6.68 1.49
CA ARG A 151 2.11 6.78 0.65
C ARG A 151 1.75 6.87 -0.82
N ALA A 152 0.88 5.97 -1.28
CA ALA A 152 0.39 5.96 -2.66
C ALA A 152 -0.32 7.28 -2.99
N CYS A 153 -1.21 7.77 -2.12
CA CYS A 153 -1.87 9.08 -2.28
C CYS A 153 -0.87 10.25 -2.31
N GLY A 154 0.11 10.26 -1.40
CA GLY A 154 1.13 11.31 -1.34
C GLY A 154 1.99 11.38 -2.60
N LEU A 155 2.49 10.23 -3.06
CA LEU A 155 3.30 10.14 -4.26
C LEU A 155 2.48 10.42 -5.53
N HIS A 156 1.24 9.94 -5.62
CA HIS A 156 0.32 10.32 -6.70
C HIS A 156 0.13 11.84 -6.75
N ARG A 157 -0.14 12.49 -5.60
CA ARG A 157 -0.28 13.95 -5.50
C ARG A 157 1.01 14.70 -5.86
N ALA A 158 2.18 14.15 -5.58
CA ALA A 158 3.45 14.72 -6.02
C ALA A 158 3.59 14.65 -7.55
N ALA A 159 3.22 13.54 -8.17
CA ALA A 159 3.22 13.40 -9.63
C ALA A 159 2.25 14.37 -10.32
N GLU A 160 1.05 14.60 -9.77
CA GLU A 160 0.11 15.62 -10.28
C GLU A 160 0.70 17.04 -10.28
N ARG A 161 1.70 17.29 -9.42
CA ARG A 161 2.44 18.55 -9.35
C ARG A 161 3.66 18.60 -10.27
N GLY A 162 3.90 17.54 -11.05
CA GLY A 162 4.97 17.43 -12.02
C GLY A 162 6.25 16.75 -11.51
N GLU A 163 6.23 16.19 -10.30
CA GLU A 163 7.38 15.44 -9.77
C GLU A 163 7.51 14.06 -10.43
N THR A 164 8.74 13.62 -10.65
CA THR A 164 9.01 12.26 -11.16
C THR A 164 9.21 11.31 -9.98
N VAL A 165 8.18 10.54 -9.66
CA VAL A 165 8.13 9.68 -8.47
C VAL A 165 7.77 8.25 -8.84
N SER A 166 8.27 7.31 -8.05
CA SER A 166 7.91 5.90 -8.13
C SER A 166 7.80 5.28 -6.74
N LEU A 167 7.06 4.17 -6.65
CA LEU A 167 6.94 3.37 -5.43
C LEU A 167 7.02 1.90 -5.80
N THR A 168 7.81 1.14 -5.04
CA THR A 168 7.76 -0.31 -5.11
C THR A 168 6.49 -0.80 -4.42
N VAL A 169 5.74 -1.64 -5.12
CA VAL A 169 4.53 -2.32 -4.61
C VAL A 169 4.77 -3.81 -4.67
N HIS A 170 4.69 -4.47 -3.51
CA HIS A 170 4.52 -5.91 -3.43
C HIS A 170 3.08 -6.24 -3.81
N LEU A 171 2.89 -6.77 -5.01
CA LEU A 171 1.59 -7.11 -5.59
C LEU A 171 1.37 -8.63 -5.54
N GLY A 172 0.46 -9.07 -4.69
CA GLY A 172 -0.02 -10.46 -4.65
C GLY A 172 -1.19 -10.65 -5.59
N VAL A 173 -1.07 -11.57 -6.56
CA VAL A 173 -2.12 -11.85 -7.54
C VAL A 173 -2.65 -13.26 -7.35
N GLU A 174 -3.95 -13.42 -7.15
CA GLU A 174 -4.58 -14.74 -7.19
C GLU A 174 -4.52 -15.30 -8.61
N SER A 175 -3.98 -16.51 -8.77
CA SER A 175 -4.17 -17.28 -10.00
C SER A 175 -5.14 -18.44 -9.75
N ARG A 176 -5.96 -18.76 -10.75
CA ARG A 176 -6.68 -20.04 -10.76
C ARG A 176 -5.67 -21.13 -11.10
N SER A 177 -5.41 -22.01 -10.14
CA SER A 177 -4.85 -23.34 -10.39
C SER A 177 -5.74 -24.16 -11.32
#